data_AF-A0A2M7IV20-F1
#
_entry.id   AF-A0A2M7IV20-F1
#
_cell.length_a   1.000
_cell.length_b   1.000
_cell.length_c   1.000
_cell.angle_alpha   90.00
_cell.angle_beta   90.00
_cell.angle_gamma   90.00
#
_symmetry.space_group_name_H-M   'P 1'
#
loop_
_entity.id
_entity.type
_entity.pdbx_description
1 polymer ?
#
loop_
_entity_poly.entity_id
_entity_poly.type
_entity_poly.pdbx_seq_one_letter_code
_entity_poly.pdbx_strand_id
1 'polypeptide(L)'
;MNYKPLKNALEKTFILLSLVSVFTFSQEIKYMSVGSLHNWYSEYGCEIEVGGPAAGDQQDGLQWPAIYSYQDAQAAKAMWIGAKDFWDAKIGDMAPYKVVHVGPRVLGRGEVFPISFKMKSKYEKPDIQVNGAVTEGKPYSVDEIDPSMPWDREIVSIVGTQLGVTMTRRIFQFQNQFHENYIVNDYVFKNTGDTDGDLTTI
;
A
#
# COMPACT_ATOMS: atom_id res chain seq x y z
N MET A 1 -43.93 36.83 11.68
CA MET A 1 -42.69 36.18 12.14
C MET A 1 -41.68 36.25 11.00
N ASN A 2 -40.56 36.94 11.18
CA ASN A 2 -39.62 37.27 10.10
C ASN A 2 -38.71 36.06 9.82
N TYR A 3 -38.90 35.36 8.70
CA TYR A 3 -38.16 34.13 8.33
C TYR A 3 -36.78 34.37 7.70
N LYS A 4 -36.43 35.62 7.38
CA LYS A 4 -35.13 36.00 6.78
C LYS A 4 -33.88 35.57 7.56
N PRO A 5 -33.79 35.71 8.89
CA PRO A 5 -32.58 35.30 9.62
C PRO A 5 -32.39 33.77 9.65
N LEU A 6 -33.47 32.98 9.65
CA LEU A 6 -33.39 31.51 9.60
C LEU A 6 -32.93 30.99 8.24
N LYS A 7 -33.35 31.61 7.13
CA LYS A 7 -32.90 31.25 5.78
C LYS A 7 -31.40 31.53 5.59
N ASN A 8 -30.93 32.70 6.04
CA ASN A 8 -29.51 33.05 5.98
C ASN A 8 -28.63 32.17 6.89
N ALA A 9 -29.16 31.72 8.03
CA ALA A 9 -28.44 30.77 8.89
C ALA A 9 -28.38 29.37 8.24
N LEU A 10 -29.47 28.88 7.65
CA LEU A 10 -29.47 27.59 6.94
C LEU A 10 -28.55 27.58 5.72
N GLU A 11 -28.57 28.64 4.90
CA GLU A 11 -27.72 28.76 3.71
C GLU A 11 -26.23 28.82 4.10
N LYS A 12 -25.88 29.57 5.17
CA LYS A 12 -24.50 29.62 5.67
C LYS A 12 -24.04 28.29 6.29
N THR A 13 -24.93 27.56 6.97
CA THR A 13 -24.62 26.22 7.50
C THR A 13 -24.43 25.19 6.37
N PHE A 14 -25.20 25.29 5.28
CA PHE A 14 -25.03 24.44 4.09
C PHE A 14 -23.69 24.71 3.37
N ILE A 15 -23.30 25.98 3.23
CA ILE A 15 -22.01 26.37 2.63
C ILE A 15 -20.82 25.91 3.51
N LEU A 16 -20.98 25.94 4.84
CA LEU A 16 -19.96 25.45 5.76
C LEU A 16 -19.82 23.91 5.69
N LEU A 17 -20.92 23.17 5.49
CA LEU A 17 -20.88 21.71 5.32
C LEU A 17 -20.26 21.27 3.98
N SER A 18 -20.45 22.05 2.91
CA SER A 18 -19.87 21.75 1.60
C SER A 18 -18.36 22.04 1.51
N LEU A 19 -17.81 22.84 2.43
CA LEU A 19 -16.38 23.17 2.49
C LEU A 19 -15.56 22.18 3.32
N VAL A 20 -16.20 21.22 3.99
CA VAL A 20 -15.48 20.13 4.67
C VAL A 20 -15.21 19.03 3.64
N SER A 21 -14.23 19.26 2.78
CA SER A 21 -13.58 18.19 2.04
C SER A 21 -12.79 17.35 3.05
N VAL A 22 -13.41 16.31 3.60
CA VAL A 22 -12.67 15.30 4.35
C VAL A 22 -11.82 14.55 3.33
N PHE A 23 -10.54 14.89 3.23
CA PHE A 23 -9.57 14.04 2.54
C PHE A 23 -9.40 12.75 3.36
N THR A 24 -10.22 11.75 3.06
CA THR A 24 -9.98 10.39 3.53
C THR A 24 -8.87 9.80 2.67
N PHE A 25 -7.64 9.81 3.18
CA PHE A 25 -6.56 9.01 2.62
C PHE A 25 -6.82 7.55 3.04
N SER A 26 -7.61 6.84 2.22
CA SER A 26 -7.79 5.40 2.35
C SER A 26 -6.49 4.73 1.92
N GLN A 27 -5.90 3.91 2.78
CA GLN A 27 -4.73 3.10 2.44
C GLN A 27 -5.19 1.84 1.69
N GLU A 28 -4.68 1.61 0.49
CA GLU A 28 -4.87 0.33 -0.21
C GLU A 28 -3.90 -0.73 0.32
N ILE A 29 -4.47 -1.89 0.67
CA ILE A 29 -3.75 -3.08 1.14
C ILE A 29 -4.18 -4.27 0.29
N LYS A 30 -3.21 -5.10 -0.11
CA LYS A 30 -3.47 -6.35 -0.85
C LYS A 30 -2.76 -7.52 -0.17
N TYR A 31 -3.48 -8.63 0.01
CA TYR A 31 -2.89 -9.89 0.48
C TYR A 31 -2.35 -10.74 -0.66
N MET A 32 -1.10 -11.17 -0.52
CA MET A 32 -0.50 -12.28 -1.28
C MET A 32 -0.79 -13.57 -0.53
N SER A 33 -1.85 -14.28 -0.92
CA SER A 33 -2.38 -15.42 -0.18
C SER A 33 -2.48 -16.72 -1.00
N VAL A 34 -1.48 -17.00 -1.84
CA VAL A 34 -1.38 -18.27 -2.56
C VAL A 34 -0.67 -19.32 -1.69
N GLY A 35 -1.27 -20.50 -1.56
CA GLY A 35 -0.70 -21.60 -0.77
C GLY A 35 -0.77 -21.37 0.74
N SER A 36 0.26 -21.82 1.47
CA SER A 36 0.37 -21.76 2.94
C SER A 36 1.18 -20.57 3.49
N LEU A 37 1.77 -19.73 2.66
CA LEU A 37 2.67 -18.62 3.03
C LEU A 37 1.99 -17.36 2.58
N HIS A 38 1.52 -16.54 3.50
CA HIS A 38 0.78 -15.33 3.16
C HIS A 38 1.48 -14.10 3.72
N ASN A 39 1.27 -12.96 3.08
CA ASN A 39 1.67 -11.66 3.62
C ASN A 39 0.75 -10.58 3.03
N TRP A 40 0.56 -9.47 3.74
CA TRP A 40 -0.06 -8.28 3.18
C TRP A 40 0.99 -7.32 2.63
N TYR A 41 0.55 -6.43 1.76
CA TYR A 41 1.38 -5.40 1.18
C TYR A 41 0.63 -4.09 1.14
N SER A 42 1.36 -3.01 1.44
CA SER A 42 0.86 -1.64 1.41
C SER A 42 1.17 -0.96 0.09
N GLU A 43 0.26 -0.14 -0.42
CA GLU A 43 0.52 0.75 -1.55
C GLU A 43 1.67 1.75 -1.29
N TYR A 44 1.97 2.07 -0.02
CA TYR A 44 3.07 2.96 0.38
C TYR A 44 4.46 2.30 0.26
N GLY A 45 4.53 1.05 -0.24
CA GLY A 45 5.79 0.40 -0.53
C GLY A 45 6.44 -0.34 0.65
N CYS A 46 5.82 -0.31 1.84
CA CYS A 46 6.32 -1.02 3.02
C CYS A 46 5.23 -1.46 4.00
N GLU A 47 5.49 -2.56 4.71
CA GLU A 47 4.56 -3.24 5.62
C GLU A 47 4.88 -2.87 7.07
N ILE A 48 4.33 -1.76 7.56
CA ILE A 48 4.63 -1.20 8.88
C ILE A 48 4.13 -2.09 10.04
N GLU A 49 4.62 -1.82 11.26
CA GLU A 49 4.40 -2.64 12.45
C GLU A 49 2.95 -2.67 12.96
N VAL A 50 2.33 -1.50 13.06
CA VAL A 50 0.91 -1.36 13.45
C VAL A 50 0.20 -0.70 12.28
N GLY A 51 -0.18 -1.54 11.34
CA GLY A 51 -0.89 -1.18 10.12
C GLY A 51 -1.39 -2.45 9.46
N GLY A 52 -2.00 -2.33 8.28
CA GLY A 52 -2.55 -3.51 7.64
C GLY A 52 -3.95 -3.87 8.15
N PRO A 53 -4.41 -5.10 7.87
CA PRO A 53 -5.79 -5.53 8.14
C PRO A 53 -6.13 -5.78 9.61
N ALA A 54 -5.15 -6.06 10.47
CA ALA A 54 -5.29 -6.08 11.93
C ALA A 54 -4.71 -4.80 12.58
N ALA A 55 -5.05 -3.61 12.05
CA ALA A 55 -4.63 -2.33 12.62
C ALA A 55 -5.04 -2.20 14.10
N GLY A 56 -4.14 -2.57 15.01
CA GLY A 56 -4.40 -2.69 16.45
C GLY A 56 -3.67 -3.84 17.12
N ASP A 57 -3.21 -4.83 16.36
CA ASP A 57 -2.36 -5.93 16.79
C ASP A 57 -1.03 -5.89 16.01
N GLN A 58 0.08 -6.31 16.63
CA GLN A 58 1.41 -6.35 16.01
C GLN A 58 1.63 -7.61 15.16
N GLN A 59 0.60 -8.46 15.01
CA GLN A 59 0.68 -9.81 14.46
C GLN A 59 -0.26 -9.98 13.25
N ASP A 60 0.10 -9.42 12.09
CA ASP A 60 -0.64 -9.69 10.85
C ASP A 60 0.27 -9.72 9.61
N GLY A 61 1.57 -9.96 9.77
CA GLY A 61 2.57 -9.89 8.72
C GLY A 61 2.73 -11.17 7.89
N LEU A 62 3.98 -11.49 7.56
CA LEU A 62 4.37 -12.74 6.92
C LEU A 62 3.95 -13.92 7.82
N GLN A 63 3.08 -14.79 7.34
CA GLN A 63 2.53 -15.92 8.10
C GLN A 63 2.85 -17.24 7.42
N TRP A 64 3.29 -18.22 8.20
CA TRP A 64 3.47 -19.60 7.75
C TRP A 64 3.39 -20.59 8.93
N PRO A 65 2.54 -21.64 8.87
CA PRO A 65 1.49 -21.88 7.88
C PRO A 65 0.30 -20.96 8.10
N ALA A 66 -0.05 -20.14 7.10
CA ALA A 66 -1.04 -19.07 7.20
C ALA A 66 -2.52 -19.53 7.30
N ILE A 67 -2.78 -20.84 7.26
CA ILE A 67 -4.11 -21.40 7.51
C ILE A 67 -4.46 -21.42 9.01
N TYR A 68 -3.46 -21.33 9.88
CA TYR A 68 -3.63 -21.28 11.31
C TYR A 68 -3.53 -19.83 11.80
N SER A 69 -4.26 -19.52 12.87
CA SER A 69 -4.15 -18.22 13.54
C SER A 69 -2.78 -18.09 14.24
N TYR A 70 -2.32 -16.84 14.39
CA TYR A 70 -1.12 -16.49 15.16
C TYR A 70 0.17 -17.17 14.68
N GLN A 71 0.34 -17.27 13.36
CA GLN A 71 1.56 -17.81 12.71
C GLN A 71 2.45 -16.71 12.12
N ASP A 72 2.28 -15.48 12.61
CA ASP A 72 3.00 -14.30 12.18
C ASP A 72 4.49 -14.39 12.53
N ALA A 73 5.33 -14.25 11.52
CA ALA A 73 6.79 -14.27 11.60
C ALA A 73 7.42 -12.91 11.22
N GLN A 74 6.61 -11.90 10.86
CA GLN A 74 7.07 -10.54 10.58
C GLN A 74 6.29 -9.55 11.44
N ALA A 75 6.99 -8.89 12.36
CA ALA A 75 6.42 -7.78 13.13
C ALA A 75 6.35 -6.50 12.30
N ALA A 76 7.36 -6.21 11.48
CA ALA A 76 7.40 -5.01 10.63
C ALA A 76 8.39 -5.18 9.48
N LYS A 77 8.22 -4.34 8.45
CA LYS A 77 9.22 -4.00 7.45
C LYS A 77 9.30 -2.48 7.36
N ALA A 78 10.51 -1.96 7.19
CA ALA A 78 10.74 -0.53 7.02
C ALA A 78 11.68 -0.27 5.85
N MET A 79 11.52 0.90 5.22
CA MET A 79 12.36 1.39 4.13
C MET A 79 12.82 2.79 4.46
N TRP A 80 14.13 3.04 4.39
CA TRP A 80 14.75 4.33 4.64
C TRP A 80 15.71 4.61 3.48
N ILE A 81 15.53 5.74 2.81
CA ILE A 81 16.39 6.18 1.70
C ILE A 81 16.93 7.57 2.06
N GLY A 82 18.24 7.77 1.92
CA GLY A 82 18.91 9.01 2.26
C GLY A 82 19.71 9.58 1.11
N ALA A 83 19.77 10.90 1.04
CA ALA A 83 20.64 11.66 0.14
C ALA A 83 21.43 12.70 0.95
N LYS A 84 22.63 13.04 0.44
CA LYS A 84 23.40 14.20 0.90
C LYS A 84 23.20 15.35 -0.08
N ASP A 85 23.42 16.57 0.40
CA ASP A 85 23.44 17.78 -0.42
C ASP A 85 22.17 17.89 -1.29
N PHE A 86 21.01 17.81 -0.64
CA PHE A 86 19.71 17.76 -1.30
C PHE A 86 19.05 19.15 -1.24
N TRP A 87 18.68 19.70 -2.39
CA TRP A 87 17.87 20.92 -2.44
C TRP A 87 16.43 20.60 -1.99
N ASP A 88 16.04 21.07 -0.81
CA ASP A 88 14.70 20.83 -0.28
C ASP A 88 13.81 22.05 -0.51
N ALA A 89 12.85 21.92 -1.42
CA ALA A 89 11.91 22.98 -1.77
C ALA A 89 11.06 23.46 -0.57
N LYS A 90 10.85 22.63 0.46
CA LYS A 90 10.11 23.03 1.67
C LYS A 90 10.91 23.98 2.55
N ILE A 91 12.24 23.84 2.60
CA ILE A 91 13.12 24.73 3.37
C ILE A 91 13.67 25.88 2.51
N GLY A 92 13.66 25.73 1.18
CA GLY A 92 14.19 26.72 0.24
C GLY A 92 15.71 26.83 0.25
N ASP A 93 16.41 25.75 0.65
CA ASP A 93 17.87 25.69 0.77
C ASP A 93 18.39 24.25 0.64
N MET A 94 19.71 24.10 0.61
CA MET A 94 20.42 22.82 0.63
C MET A 94 20.35 22.18 2.02
N ALA A 95 19.75 21.01 2.10
CA ALA A 95 19.84 20.13 3.25
C ALA A 95 21.13 19.29 3.15
N PRO A 96 22.02 19.29 4.16
CA PRO A 96 23.22 18.46 4.15
C PRO A 96 22.87 16.97 4.14
N TYR A 97 21.73 16.62 4.72
CA TYR A 97 21.17 15.27 4.72
C TYR A 97 19.64 15.35 4.63
N LYS A 98 19.05 14.53 3.75
CA LYS A 98 17.61 14.33 3.66
C LYS A 98 17.33 12.82 3.68
N VAL A 99 16.37 12.40 4.50
CA VAL A 99 15.92 11.01 4.59
C VAL A 99 14.42 10.97 4.36
N VAL A 100 13.99 9.99 3.58
CA VAL A 100 12.58 9.60 3.44
C VAL A 100 12.42 8.18 3.95
N HIS A 101 11.32 7.91 4.64
CA HIS A 101 11.10 6.61 5.26
C HIS A 101 9.63 6.19 5.31
N VAL A 102 9.45 4.87 5.35
CA VAL A 102 8.18 4.20 5.65
C VAL A 102 8.48 3.13 6.68
N GLY A 103 7.75 3.13 7.80
CA GLY A 103 7.95 2.22 8.91
C GLY A 103 9.16 2.55 9.82
N PRO A 104 9.33 1.79 10.91
CA PRO A 104 8.45 0.68 11.32
C PRO A 104 7.13 1.17 11.90
N ARG A 105 7.04 2.38 12.46
CA ARG A 105 5.79 2.94 13.04
C ARG A 105 5.29 4.24 12.39
N VAL A 106 5.87 4.60 11.25
CA VAL A 106 5.49 5.81 10.50
C VAL A 106 4.91 5.40 9.16
N LEU A 107 3.80 6.02 8.74
CA LEU A 107 3.10 5.66 7.50
C LEU A 107 3.83 6.13 6.23
N GLY A 108 4.89 6.93 6.34
CA GLY A 108 5.57 7.58 5.23
C GLY A 108 4.80 8.71 4.54
N ARG A 109 3.70 9.16 5.15
CA ARG A 109 2.86 10.25 4.61
C ARG A 109 3.65 11.53 4.45
N GLY A 110 3.59 12.11 3.26
CA GLY A 110 4.34 13.33 2.92
C GLY A 110 5.83 13.11 2.73
N GLU A 111 6.29 11.85 2.67
CA GLU A 111 7.66 11.47 2.32
C GLU A 111 7.68 10.49 1.13
N VAL A 112 6.67 9.62 1.07
CA VAL A 112 6.38 8.75 -0.07
C VAL A 112 4.93 8.93 -0.50
N PHE A 113 4.67 8.68 -1.78
CA PHE A 113 3.35 8.77 -2.37
C PHE A 113 3.13 7.58 -3.34
N PRO A 114 2.04 6.82 -3.17
CA PRO A 114 1.69 5.74 -4.11
C PRO A 114 1.35 6.32 -5.50
N ILE A 115 1.94 5.75 -6.55
CA ILE A 115 1.64 6.08 -7.95
C ILE A 115 0.78 4.98 -8.58
N SER A 116 1.10 3.71 -8.31
CA SER A 116 0.34 2.57 -8.79
C SER A 116 0.46 1.36 -7.86
N PHE A 117 -0.63 0.64 -7.66
CA PHE A 117 -0.64 -0.59 -6.87
C PHE A 117 -1.59 -1.62 -7.48
N LYS A 118 -1.04 -2.55 -8.27
CA LYS A 118 -1.82 -3.52 -9.04
C LYS A 118 -1.47 -4.95 -8.70
N MET A 119 -2.45 -5.82 -8.68
CA MET A 119 -2.29 -7.26 -8.53
C MET A 119 -2.67 -7.99 -9.81
N LYS A 120 -1.76 -8.84 -10.27
CA LYS A 120 -1.99 -9.80 -11.35
C LYS A 120 -2.08 -11.21 -10.77
N SER A 121 -2.99 -12.03 -11.29
CA SER A 121 -3.10 -13.44 -10.92
C SER A 121 -3.03 -14.32 -12.15
N LYS A 122 -2.39 -15.48 -12.02
CA LYS A 122 -2.34 -16.47 -13.11
C LYS A 122 -3.70 -17.12 -13.34
N TYR A 123 -4.46 -17.27 -12.27
CA TYR A 123 -5.78 -17.89 -12.26
C TYR A 123 -6.82 -16.93 -11.69
N GLU A 124 -8.07 -17.07 -12.13
CA GLU A 124 -9.21 -16.40 -11.52
C GLU A 124 -9.36 -16.78 -10.04
N LYS A 125 -9.97 -15.89 -9.25
CA LYS A 125 -10.27 -16.18 -7.85
C LYS A 125 -11.19 -17.42 -7.79
N PRO A 126 -10.79 -18.49 -7.08
CA PRO A 126 -11.65 -19.64 -6.95
C PRO A 126 -12.88 -19.28 -6.11
N ASP A 127 -14.07 -19.66 -6.59
CA ASP A 127 -15.33 -19.59 -5.86
C ASP A 127 -15.58 -20.93 -5.16
N ILE A 128 -15.16 -21.02 -3.90
CA ILE A 128 -15.32 -22.23 -3.08
C ILE A 128 -16.44 -21.99 -2.09
N GLN A 129 -17.46 -22.84 -2.14
CA GLN A 129 -18.63 -22.75 -1.27
C GLN A 129 -18.80 -24.05 -0.48
N VAL A 130 -19.11 -23.94 0.80
CA VAL A 130 -19.45 -25.06 1.68
C VAL A 130 -20.84 -24.81 2.25
N ASN A 131 -21.78 -25.72 1.98
CA ASN A 131 -23.18 -25.60 2.39
C ASN A 131 -23.85 -24.27 1.94
N GLY A 132 -23.46 -23.76 0.77
CA GLY A 132 -23.97 -22.50 0.21
C GLY A 132 -23.37 -21.22 0.82
N ALA A 133 -22.40 -21.34 1.74
CA ALA A 133 -21.61 -20.21 2.23
C ALA A 133 -20.26 -20.16 1.51
N VAL A 134 -19.88 -18.99 1.00
CA VAL A 134 -18.55 -18.78 0.42
C VAL A 134 -17.50 -18.96 1.51
N THR A 135 -16.53 -19.82 1.26
CA THR A 135 -15.37 -19.99 2.13
C THR A 135 -14.32 -18.99 1.67
N GLU A 136 -14.38 -17.77 2.20
CA GLU A 136 -13.38 -16.75 1.90
C GLU A 136 -12.22 -16.80 2.90
N GLY A 137 -11.01 -16.83 2.36
CA GLY A 137 -9.80 -16.57 3.13
C GLY A 137 -9.56 -15.07 3.28
N LYS A 138 -8.28 -14.67 3.28
CA LYS A 138 -7.90 -13.26 3.33
C LYS A 138 -8.45 -12.48 2.13
N PRO A 139 -8.91 -11.22 2.32
CA PRO A 139 -9.45 -10.42 1.24
C PRO A 139 -8.34 -10.06 0.23
N TYR A 140 -8.60 -10.27 -1.05
CA TYR A 140 -7.76 -9.77 -2.12
C TYR A 140 -8.61 -9.39 -3.33
N SER A 141 -8.14 -8.39 -4.08
CA SER A 141 -8.70 -7.96 -5.36
C SER A 141 -7.64 -8.12 -6.44
N VAL A 142 -8.01 -8.78 -7.54
CA VAL A 142 -7.14 -9.00 -8.70
C VAL A 142 -7.53 -8.01 -9.79
N ASP A 143 -6.57 -7.24 -10.26
CA ASP A 143 -6.78 -6.22 -11.29
C ASP A 143 -6.66 -6.80 -12.71
N GLU A 144 -5.87 -7.87 -12.87
CA GLU A 144 -5.61 -8.50 -14.17
C GLU A 144 -5.38 -10.01 -14.04
N ILE A 145 -5.94 -10.78 -14.95
CA ILE A 145 -5.67 -12.22 -15.09
C ILE A 145 -4.73 -12.43 -16.28
N ASP A 146 -3.55 -13.00 -16.02
CA ASP A 146 -2.57 -13.33 -17.06
C ASP A 146 -2.08 -14.78 -16.89
N PRO A 147 -2.67 -15.73 -17.64
CA PRO A 147 -2.28 -17.15 -17.57
C PRO A 147 -0.85 -17.45 -18.02
N SER A 148 -0.18 -16.51 -18.72
CA SER A 148 1.17 -16.70 -19.25
C SER A 148 2.27 -16.46 -18.22
N MET A 149 1.94 -15.90 -17.05
CA MET A 149 2.92 -15.59 -16.01
C MET A 149 3.60 -16.84 -15.43
N PRO A 150 4.90 -16.76 -15.09
CA PRO A 150 5.63 -17.88 -14.48
C PRO A 150 5.37 -18.04 -12.97
N TRP A 151 4.84 -17.00 -12.30
CA TRP A 151 4.39 -17.01 -10.91
C TRP A 151 2.86 -17.14 -10.83
N ASP A 152 2.34 -17.52 -9.67
CA ASP A 152 0.88 -17.67 -9.46
C ASP A 152 0.20 -16.32 -9.20
N ARG A 153 0.92 -15.39 -8.57
CA ARG A 153 0.43 -14.04 -8.30
C ARG A 153 1.57 -13.04 -8.27
N GLU A 154 1.28 -11.83 -8.71
CA GLU A 154 2.20 -10.70 -8.66
C GLU A 154 1.50 -9.44 -8.14
N ILE A 155 2.21 -8.66 -7.32
CA ILE A 155 1.89 -7.26 -7.09
C ILE A 155 2.95 -6.40 -7.74
N VAL A 156 2.53 -5.40 -8.51
CA VAL A 156 3.37 -4.33 -9.03
C VAL A 156 3.00 -3.05 -8.29
N SER A 157 3.97 -2.54 -7.52
CA SER A 157 3.85 -1.36 -6.67
C SER A 157 4.83 -0.31 -7.16
N ILE A 158 4.34 0.86 -7.57
CA ILE A 158 5.14 2.01 -7.98
C ILE A 158 4.87 3.12 -6.97
N VAL A 159 5.93 3.60 -6.35
CA VAL A 159 5.90 4.60 -5.28
C VAL A 159 6.94 5.66 -5.59
N GLY A 160 6.56 6.92 -5.57
CA GLY A 160 7.51 8.02 -5.61
C GLY A 160 7.86 8.51 -4.22
N THR A 161 8.98 9.22 -4.12
CA THR A 161 9.52 9.72 -2.86
C THR A 161 9.90 11.18 -2.98
N GLN A 162 9.89 11.91 -1.86
CA GLN A 162 10.32 13.30 -1.85
C GLN A 162 11.80 13.51 -2.18
N LEU A 163 12.59 12.43 -2.30
CA LEU A 163 13.97 12.51 -2.78
C LEU A 163 14.08 12.55 -4.31
N GLY A 164 12.97 12.49 -5.06
CA GLY A 164 13.04 12.38 -6.52
C GLY A 164 13.27 10.94 -6.99
N VAL A 165 13.18 9.96 -6.10
CA VAL A 165 13.40 8.54 -6.42
C VAL A 165 12.07 7.84 -6.54
N THR A 166 11.81 7.24 -7.70
CA THR A 166 10.71 6.30 -7.91
C THR A 166 11.17 4.88 -7.62
N MET A 167 10.49 4.21 -6.69
CA MET A 167 10.64 2.80 -6.41
C MET A 167 9.60 2.00 -7.20
N THR A 168 10.06 1.06 -8.01
CA THR A 168 9.22 -0.01 -8.54
C THR A 168 9.52 -1.29 -7.76
N ARG A 169 8.51 -1.80 -7.06
CA ARG A 169 8.55 -3.04 -6.30
C ARG A 169 7.65 -4.06 -6.97
N ARG A 170 8.21 -5.19 -7.39
CA ARG A 170 7.48 -6.35 -7.90
C ARG A 170 7.55 -7.47 -6.87
N ILE A 171 6.40 -8.02 -6.51
CA ILE A 171 6.29 -9.05 -5.48
C ILE A 171 5.66 -10.27 -6.14
N PHE A 172 6.43 -11.34 -6.26
CA PHE A 172 6.00 -12.59 -6.91
C PHE A 172 5.72 -13.63 -5.84
N GLN A 173 4.59 -14.32 -5.93
CA GLN A 173 4.29 -15.46 -5.08
C GLN A 173 4.17 -16.72 -5.94
N PHE A 174 4.84 -17.76 -5.45
CA PHE A 174 4.88 -19.07 -6.09
C PHE A 174 4.29 -20.11 -5.15
N GLN A 175 3.55 -21.04 -5.74
CA GLN A 175 3.11 -22.30 -5.15
C GLN A 175 3.47 -23.41 -6.14
N ASN A 176 4.29 -24.36 -5.69
CA ASN A 176 4.82 -25.43 -6.51
C ASN A 176 4.96 -26.71 -5.68
N GLN A 177 4.68 -27.85 -6.30
CA GLN A 177 4.76 -29.15 -5.64
C GLN A 177 6.18 -29.56 -5.20
N PHE A 178 7.24 -28.99 -5.77
CA PHE A 178 8.64 -29.37 -5.50
C PHE A 178 9.34 -28.48 -4.48
N HIS A 179 8.86 -27.26 -4.27
CA HIS A 179 9.50 -26.28 -3.39
C HIS A 179 8.48 -25.47 -2.58
N GLU A 180 7.31 -26.09 -2.32
CA GLU A 180 6.18 -25.52 -1.59
C GLU A 180 5.82 -24.11 -2.07
N ASN A 181 6.13 -23.09 -1.28
CA ASN A 181 5.85 -21.71 -1.60
C ASN A 181 6.86 -20.73 -1.05
N TYR A 182 6.98 -19.63 -1.78
CA TYR A 182 7.84 -18.52 -1.39
C TYR A 182 7.35 -17.23 -2.05
N ILE A 183 7.83 -16.12 -1.50
CA ILE A 183 7.61 -14.79 -2.05
C ILE A 183 8.96 -14.17 -2.39
N VAL A 184 9.10 -13.70 -3.64
CA VAL A 184 10.27 -12.96 -4.11
C VAL A 184 9.90 -11.49 -4.25
N ASN A 185 10.71 -10.61 -3.67
CA ASN A 185 10.54 -9.16 -3.79
C ASN A 185 11.69 -8.62 -4.64
N ASP A 186 11.36 -8.02 -5.78
CA ASP A 186 12.28 -7.34 -6.67
C ASP A 186 12.07 -5.83 -6.56
N TYR A 187 13.16 -5.08 -6.40
CA TYR A 187 13.15 -3.65 -6.15
C TYR A 187 14.05 -2.94 -7.15
N VAL A 188 13.48 -1.97 -7.86
CA VAL A 188 14.20 -1.07 -8.75
C VAL A 188 13.99 0.35 -8.26
N PHE A 189 15.09 1.04 -7.96
CA PHE A 189 15.08 2.46 -7.58
C PHE A 189 15.63 3.27 -8.75
N LYS A 190 14.84 4.23 -9.22
CA LYS A 190 15.23 5.14 -10.30
C LYS A 190 15.10 6.56 -9.83
N ASN A 191 16.17 7.34 -9.96
CA ASN A 191 16.08 8.80 -9.80
C ASN A 191 15.35 9.38 -11.02
N THR A 192 14.17 9.94 -10.78
CA THR A 192 13.32 10.59 -11.78
C THR A 192 13.25 12.10 -11.59
N GLY A 193 13.68 12.62 -10.43
CA GLY A 193 13.53 14.03 -10.06
C GLY A 193 12.12 14.41 -9.58
N ASP A 194 11.17 13.48 -9.65
CA ASP A 194 9.77 13.69 -9.23
C ASP A 194 9.64 13.63 -7.70
N THR A 195 9.27 14.75 -7.09
CA THR A 195 9.18 14.90 -5.62
C THR A 195 7.74 15.03 -5.10
N ASP A 196 6.74 15.04 -5.98
CA ASP A 196 5.33 15.25 -5.64
C ASP A 196 4.36 14.22 -6.24
N GLY A 197 4.83 13.37 -7.15
CA GLY A 197 4.05 12.30 -7.77
C GLY A 197 3.28 12.75 -8.98
N ASP A 198 3.46 13.99 -9.41
CA ASP A 198 2.96 14.47 -10.67
C ASP A 198 4.01 14.24 -11.75
N LEU A 199 3.83 13.13 -12.49
CA LEU A 199 4.66 12.75 -13.62
C LEU A 199 4.62 13.76 -14.79
N THR A 200 3.77 14.80 -14.73
CA THR A 200 3.71 15.88 -15.73
C THR A 200 4.66 17.04 -15.44
N THR A 201 5.27 17.08 -14.26
CA THR A 201 6.09 18.21 -13.79
C THR A 201 7.61 18.01 -13.99
N ILE A 202 8.01 16.98 -14.74
CA ILE A 202 9.40 16.59 -14.99
C ILE A 202 9.88 17.06 -16.37
#